data_AF-M3GRH6-F1
#
_entry.id   AF-M3GRH6-F1
#
_cell.length_a   1.000
_cell.length_b   1.000
_cell.length_c   1.000
_cell.angle_alpha   90.00
_cell.angle_beta   90.00
_cell.angle_gamma   90.00
#
_symmetry.space_group_name_H-M   'P 1'
#
loop_
_entity.id
_entity.type
_entity.pdbx_description
1 polymer ?
#
loop_
_entity_poly.entity_id
_entity_poly.type
_entity_poly.pdbx_seq_one_letter_code
_entity_poly.pdbx_strand_id
1 'polypeptide(L)'
;METILPFENSNSFLENVAKLYQYGKSLSIEPESILVDSPLPDQLKEISEAATALSIPVGILLSKNVSLNEKLQKELLSFPKIVFDPFLQFQDGEKMLSFLKERQNAGLFSEIHTSGDKLDSLRGLPDTLSEIGIKNVLFSLDSKEILYDYRKLGSILSRFEFPILLHGSFSNPEEALYNSAIGIGGLLIDGIGDLIRISTSKIKDIEEIFQLSYDLLQGTRLRLTKTEYISCPSCGRTLFDLQETTARIKSRTGHLKGVKIAVMGCIVNGPGEMADADFGYVGAGPGKVHLYRGKNRSEKRPQRNRG
;
A
#
# COMPACT_ATOMS: atom_id res chain seq x y z
N MET A 1 1.43 3.82 3.21
CA MET A 1 0.47 2.76 2.85
C MET A 1 -0.47 2.57 4.02
N GLU A 2 -1.76 2.48 3.76
CA GLU A 2 -2.78 2.35 4.81
C GLU A 2 -3.54 1.03 4.67
N THR A 3 -3.77 0.35 5.79
CA THR A 3 -4.52 -0.90 5.85
C THR A 3 -5.85 -0.70 6.60
N ILE A 4 -6.95 -1.20 6.04
CA ILE A 4 -8.24 -1.20 6.73
C ILE A 4 -8.35 -2.48 7.57
N LEU A 5 -8.68 -2.33 8.85
CA LEU A 5 -8.97 -3.45 9.74
C LEU A 5 -10.41 -3.36 10.29
N PRO A 6 -11.09 -4.51 10.43
CA PRO A 6 -12.40 -4.56 11.07
C PRO A 6 -12.27 -4.30 12.57
N PHE A 7 -13.35 -3.80 13.17
CA PHE A 7 -13.45 -3.63 14.62
C PHE A 7 -14.74 -4.25 15.16
N GLU A 8 -14.60 -5.35 15.88
CA GLU A 8 -15.69 -5.98 16.63
C GLU A 8 -15.64 -5.61 18.11
N ASN A 9 -14.43 -5.61 18.69
CA ASN A 9 -14.10 -5.20 20.05
C ASN A 9 -12.57 -5.03 20.15
N SER A 10 -12.10 -4.46 21.26
CA SER A 10 -10.68 -4.18 21.53
C SER A 10 -9.78 -5.41 21.37
N ASN A 11 -10.20 -6.57 21.90
CA ASN A 11 -9.37 -7.77 21.87
C ASN A 11 -9.19 -8.30 20.45
N SER A 12 -10.29 -8.45 19.71
CA SER A 12 -10.28 -8.89 18.31
C SER A 12 -9.46 -7.93 17.43
N PHE A 13 -9.61 -6.63 17.64
CA PHE A 13 -8.83 -5.62 16.93
C PHE A 13 -7.33 -5.76 17.20
N LEU A 14 -6.90 -5.78 18.47
CA LEU A 14 -5.49 -5.93 18.85
C LEU A 14 -4.88 -7.24 18.34
N GLU A 15 -5.64 -8.34 18.34
CA GLU A 15 -5.22 -9.61 17.74
C GLU A 15 -4.99 -9.48 16.23
N ASN A 16 -5.90 -8.82 15.50
CA ASN A 16 -5.74 -8.60 14.06
C ASN A 16 -4.54 -7.71 13.73
N VAL A 17 -4.29 -6.67 14.54
CA VAL A 17 -3.08 -5.85 14.42
C VAL A 17 -1.83 -6.67 14.66
N ALA A 18 -1.81 -7.49 15.71
CA ALA A 18 -0.68 -8.36 16.01
C ALA A 18 -0.40 -9.38 14.90
N LYS A 19 -1.45 -9.99 14.32
CA LYS A 19 -1.35 -10.88 13.15
C LYS A 19 -0.73 -10.17 11.95
N LEU A 20 -1.19 -8.95 11.64
CA LEU A 20 -0.65 -8.14 10.55
C LEU A 20 0.84 -7.83 10.75
N TYR A 21 1.25 -7.47 11.97
CA TYR A 21 2.67 -7.27 12.30
C TYR A 21 3.51 -8.53 12.15
N GLN A 22 3.02 -9.67 12.64
CA GLN A 22 3.73 -10.95 12.51
C GLN A 22 3.91 -11.34 11.04
N TYR A 23 2.85 -11.16 10.24
CA TYR A 23 2.89 -11.40 8.80
C TYR A 23 3.87 -10.45 8.11
N GLY A 24 3.78 -9.15 8.37
CA GLY A 24 4.72 -8.16 7.81
C GLY A 24 6.18 -8.46 8.16
N LYS A 25 6.46 -8.83 9.41
CA LYS A 25 7.79 -9.23 9.86
C LYS A 25 8.35 -10.40 9.05
N SER A 26 7.52 -11.38 8.69
CA SER A 26 7.93 -12.51 7.83
C SER A 26 8.36 -12.06 6.42
N LEU A 27 7.86 -10.92 5.98
CA LEU A 27 8.14 -10.29 4.67
C LEU A 27 9.13 -9.11 4.78
N SER A 28 9.66 -8.83 5.97
CA SER A 28 10.52 -7.67 6.25
C SER A 28 9.87 -6.31 5.96
N ILE A 29 8.55 -6.21 6.08
CA ILE A 29 7.75 -4.99 5.92
C ILE A 29 6.91 -4.75 7.19
N GLU A 30 6.47 -3.51 7.41
CA GLU A 30 5.68 -3.16 8.59
C GLU A 30 4.45 -2.35 8.18
N PRO A 31 3.31 -2.49 8.87
CA PRO A 31 2.18 -1.60 8.64
C PRO A 31 2.52 -0.17 9.06
N GLU A 32 2.06 0.83 8.30
CA GLU A 32 2.40 2.25 8.52
C GLU A 32 1.24 3.05 9.10
N SER A 33 0.00 2.75 8.70
CA SER A 33 -1.21 3.24 9.34
C SER A 33 -2.33 2.21 9.23
N ILE A 34 -3.23 2.24 10.22
CA ILE A 34 -4.45 1.46 10.24
C ILE A 34 -5.65 2.39 10.17
N LEU A 35 -6.66 1.97 9.43
CA LEU A 35 -7.95 2.62 9.39
C LEU A 35 -9.02 1.65 9.88
N VAL A 36 -9.85 2.11 10.80
CA VAL A 36 -11.01 1.35 11.30
C VAL A 36 -12.28 1.99 10.76
N ASP A 37 -13.12 1.19 10.11
CA ASP A 37 -14.46 1.63 9.76
C ASP A 37 -15.35 1.65 11.01
N SER A 38 -15.74 2.85 11.46
CA SER A 38 -16.60 2.97 12.63
C SER A 38 -17.65 4.07 12.47
N PRO A 39 -18.94 3.70 12.41
CA PRO A 39 -20.04 4.63 12.34
C PRO A 39 -20.80 4.80 13.67
N LEU A 40 -20.39 4.10 14.74
CA LEU A 40 -21.10 4.09 16.02
C LEU A 40 -20.30 4.91 17.05
N PRO A 41 -20.86 6.02 17.58
CA PRO A 41 -20.19 6.83 18.62
C PRO A 41 -19.73 5.98 19.81
N ASP A 42 -20.52 4.97 20.18
CA ASP A 42 -20.22 4.11 21.32
C ASP A 42 -18.94 3.26 21.12
N GLN A 43 -18.51 3.03 19.87
CA GLN A 43 -17.27 2.30 19.56
C GLN A 43 -16.04 3.21 19.53
N LEU A 44 -16.18 4.51 19.27
CA LEU A 44 -15.03 5.40 19.11
C LEU A 44 -14.16 5.48 20.36
N LYS A 45 -14.78 5.52 21.54
CA LYS A 45 -14.05 5.50 22.80
C LYS A 45 -13.24 4.21 22.96
N GLU A 46 -13.86 3.07 22.67
CA GLU A 46 -13.20 1.77 22.76
C GLU A 46 -12.04 1.64 21.76
N ILE A 47 -12.23 2.09 20.51
CA ILE A 47 -11.17 2.10 19.49
C ILE A 47 -10.02 3.01 19.93
N SER A 48 -10.34 4.20 20.47
CA SER A 48 -9.32 5.15 20.95
C SER A 48 -8.51 4.56 22.10
N GLU A 49 -9.15 3.87 23.05
CA GLU A 49 -8.46 3.19 24.15
C GLU A 49 -7.56 2.07 23.64
N ALA A 50 -8.07 1.21 22.74
CA ALA A 50 -7.27 0.15 22.12
C ALA A 50 -6.08 0.71 21.31
N ALA A 51 -6.26 1.84 20.62
CA ALA A 51 -5.21 2.50 19.85
C ALA A 51 -4.06 3.00 20.74
N THR A 52 -4.30 3.37 22.00
CA THR A 52 -3.22 3.79 22.91
C THR A 52 -2.20 2.68 23.22
N ALA A 53 -2.58 1.42 23.05
CA ALA A 53 -1.70 0.27 23.24
C ALA A 53 -0.80 -0.01 22.01
N LEU A 54 -1.00 0.72 20.90
CA LEU A 54 -0.34 0.49 19.62
C LEU A 54 0.67 1.61 19.32
N SER A 55 1.78 1.26 18.67
CA SER A 55 2.77 2.24 18.18
C SER A 55 2.47 2.78 16.77
N ILE A 56 1.42 2.27 16.13
CA ILE A 56 0.98 2.64 14.79
C ILE A 56 -0.22 3.59 14.85
N PRO A 57 -0.27 4.64 14.02
CA PRO A 57 -1.44 5.51 13.97
C PRO A 57 -2.68 4.74 13.51
N VAL A 58 -3.76 4.86 14.30
CA VAL A 58 -5.08 4.32 14.00
C VAL A 58 -6.03 5.47 13.69
N GLY A 59 -6.55 5.52 12.46
CA GLY A 59 -7.56 6.48 12.02
C GLY A 59 -8.96 5.88 11.93
N ILE A 60 -9.94 6.74 11.65
CA ILE A 60 -11.35 6.35 11.50
C ILE A 60 -11.85 6.61 10.09
N LEU A 61 -12.51 5.62 9.50
CA LEU A 61 -13.31 5.76 8.28
C LEU A 61 -14.78 5.92 8.65
N LEU A 62 -15.40 6.98 8.14
CA LEU A 62 -16.82 7.24 8.26
C LEU A 62 -17.55 6.80 6.98
N SER A 63 -17.66 5.48 6.79
CA SER A 63 -18.24 4.91 5.56
C SER A 63 -19.78 5.04 5.48
N LYS A 64 -20.45 5.19 6.62
CA LYS A 64 -21.92 5.25 6.69
C LYS A 64 -22.43 6.68 6.67
N ASN A 65 -23.68 6.84 6.23
CA ASN A 65 -24.39 8.11 6.22
C ASN A 65 -24.75 8.57 7.64
N VAL A 66 -23.76 9.06 8.37
CA VAL A 66 -23.85 9.57 9.75
C VAL A 66 -23.53 11.05 9.72
N SER A 67 -24.45 11.89 10.21
CA SER A 67 -24.20 13.33 10.33
C SER A 67 -23.23 13.62 11.49
N LEU A 68 -22.21 14.44 11.22
CA LEU A 68 -21.22 14.84 12.23
C LEU A 68 -21.77 15.94 13.14
N ASN A 69 -22.49 15.54 14.18
CA ASN A 69 -22.89 16.46 15.26
C ASN A 69 -21.69 16.86 16.14
N GLU A 70 -21.86 17.88 16.99
CA GLU A 70 -20.79 18.42 17.83
C GLU A 70 -20.16 17.38 18.78
N LYS A 71 -20.95 16.43 19.28
CA LYS A 71 -20.44 15.37 20.16
C LYS A 71 -19.45 14.47 19.40
N LEU A 72 -19.86 14.02 18.21
CA LEU A 72 -19.06 13.14 17.37
C LEU A 72 -17.80 13.85 16.86
N GLN A 73 -17.90 15.13 16.49
CA GLN A 73 -16.74 15.94 16.10
C GLN A 73 -15.67 15.98 17.21
N LYS A 74 -16.08 16.15 18.48
CA LYS A 74 -15.16 16.14 19.63
C LYS A 74 -14.51 14.78 19.85
N GLU A 75 -15.27 13.69 19.74
CA GLU A 75 -14.73 12.33 19.87
C GLU A 75 -13.71 12.02 18.78
N LEU A 76 -13.92 12.54 17.56
CA LEU A 76 -13.01 12.34 16.43
C LEU A 76 -11.64 13.04 16.61
N LEU A 77 -11.51 14.02 17.51
CA LEU A 77 -10.23 14.66 17.83
C LEU A 77 -9.23 13.72 18.51
N SER A 78 -9.69 12.57 19.03
CA SER A 78 -8.81 11.55 19.58
C SER A 78 -8.03 10.77 18.52
N PHE A 79 -8.37 10.93 17.23
CA PHE A 79 -7.76 10.18 16.13
C PHE A 79 -6.85 11.05 15.25
N PRO A 80 -5.62 10.58 14.96
CA PRO A 80 -4.64 11.30 14.12
C PRO A 80 -5.15 11.56 12.71
N LYS A 81 -6.02 10.67 12.19
CA LYS A 81 -6.63 10.79 10.88
C LYS A 81 -8.10 10.38 10.92
N ILE A 82 -8.94 11.10 10.18
CA ILE A 82 -10.30 10.67 9.85
C ILE A 82 -10.50 10.69 8.34
N VAL A 83 -11.43 9.89 7.86
CA VAL A 83 -11.82 9.81 6.45
C VAL A 83 -13.33 9.99 6.37
N PHE A 84 -13.79 10.94 5.56
CA PHE A 84 -15.23 11.23 5.42
C PHE A 84 -15.58 11.74 4.02
N ASP A 85 -16.83 11.55 3.62
CA ASP A 85 -17.44 12.18 2.44
C ASP A 85 -18.12 13.50 2.85
N PRO A 86 -17.62 14.66 2.40
CA PRO A 86 -18.21 15.94 2.75
C PRO A 86 -19.70 16.03 2.39
N PHE A 87 -20.14 15.30 1.36
CA PHE A 87 -21.53 15.31 0.90
C PHE A 87 -22.46 14.38 1.70
N LEU A 88 -21.91 13.49 2.53
CA LEU A 88 -22.69 12.61 3.41
C LEU A 88 -22.68 13.12 4.86
N GLN A 89 -21.50 13.53 5.34
CA GLN A 89 -21.30 13.86 6.75
C GLN A 89 -21.63 15.32 7.11
N PHE A 90 -21.63 16.24 6.13
CA PHE A 90 -21.91 17.66 6.34
C PHE A 90 -23.07 18.16 5.49
N GLN A 91 -23.96 18.94 6.11
CA GLN A 91 -25.03 19.66 5.41
C GLN A 91 -24.65 21.11 5.09
N ASP A 92 -23.60 21.62 5.72
CA ASP A 92 -23.17 23.01 5.69
C ASP A 92 -21.64 23.05 5.53
N GLY A 93 -21.19 23.70 4.45
CA GLY A 93 -19.78 23.85 4.13
C GLY A 93 -19.01 24.63 5.20
N GLU A 94 -19.62 25.65 5.81
CA GLU A 94 -18.95 26.45 6.85
C GLU A 94 -18.64 25.62 8.09
N LYS A 95 -19.57 24.74 8.49
CA LYS A 95 -19.35 23.79 9.59
C LYS A 95 -18.22 22.81 9.28
N MET A 96 -18.15 22.32 8.04
CA MET A 96 -17.05 21.46 7.61
C MET A 96 -15.71 22.20 7.69
N LEU A 97 -15.63 23.43 7.18
CA LEU A 97 -14.40 24.23 7.22
C LEU A 97 -13.96 24.54 8.65
N SER A 98 -14.90 24.88 9.54
CA SER A 98 -14.64 25.07 10.97
C SER A 98 -14.06 23.81 11.62
N PHE A 99 -14.67 22.64 11.34
CA PHE A 99 -14.20 21.36 11.86
C PHE A 99 -12.81 21.00 11.34
N LEU A 100 -12.56 21.17 10.04
CA LEU A 100 -11.23 20.95 9.45
C LEU A 100 -10.17 21.87 10.09
N LYS A 101 -10.52 23.13 10.37
CA LYS A 101 -9.62 24.08 11.03
C LYS A 101 -9.30 23.67 12.46
N GLU A 102 -10.30 23.23 13.22
CA GLU A 102 -10.13 22.72 14.59
C GLU A 102 -9.19 21.51 14.61
N ARG A 103 -9.41 20.53 13.72
CA ARG A 103 -8.55 19.36 13.58
C ARG A 103 -7.11 19.73 13.24
N GLN A 104 -6.91 20.65 12.30
CA GLN A 104 -5.57 21.13 11.96
C GLN A 104 -4.89 21.83 13.13
N ASN A 105 -5.59 22.66 13.89
CA ASN A 105 -5.02 23.33 15.06
C ASN A 105 -4.57 22.33 16.14
N ALA A 106 -5.19 21.15 16.20
CA ALA A 106 -4.76 20.02 17.02
C ALA A 106 -3.64 19.18 16.38
N GLY A 107 -3.14 19.54 15.20
CA GLY A 107 -2.11 18.80 14.47
C GLY A 107 -2.61 17.52 13.79
N LEU A 108 -3.92 17.35 13.64
CA LEU A 108 -4.56 16.16 13.10
C LEU A 108 -4.81 16.30 11.59
N PHE A 109 -4.97 15.16 10.91
CA PHE A 109 -5.26 15.08 9.48
C PHE A 109 -6.70 14.68 9.22
N SER A 110 -7.18 15.08 8.04
CA SER A 110 -8.49 14.73 7.50
C SER A 110 -8.38 14.30 6.04
N GLU A 111 -9.03 13.22 5.67
CA GLU A 111 -9.14 12.75 4.29
C GLU A 111 -10.55 13.04 3.77
N ILE A 112 -10.62 13.85 2.72
CA ILE A 112 -11.82 14.09 1.95
C ILE A 112 -11.94 12.96 0.93
N HIS A 113 -12.87 12.04 1.20
CA HIS A 113 -13.10 10.84 0.42
C HIS A 113 -14.48 10.91 -0.22
N THR A 114 -14.55 11.01 -1.55
CA THR A 114 -15.84 11.12 -2.24
C THR A 114 -15.94 10.17 -3.42
N SER A 115 -17.15 9.98 -3.94
CA SER A 115 -17.36 9.13 -5.10
C SER A 115 -16.93 9.82 -6.40
N GLY A 116 -16.45 9.05 -7.38
CA GLY A 116 -15.95 9.59 -8.67
C GLY A 116 -16.98 10.44 -9.43
N ASP A 117 -18.27 10.15 -9.30
CA ASP A 117 -19.37 10.93 -9.89
C ASP A 117 -19.55 12.32 -9.27
N LYS A 118 -19.10 12.52 -8.02
CA LYS A 118 -19.14 13.82 -7.32
C LYS A 118 -17.84 14.62 -7.46
N LEU A 119 -16.88 14.14 -8.24
CA LEU A 119 -15.56 14.75 -8.37
C LEU A 119 -15.60 16.21 -8.85
N ASP A 120 -16.52 16.56 -9.76
CA ASP A 120 -16.67 17.95 -10.21
C ASP A 120 -17.19 18.88 -9.11
N SER A 121 -17.89 18.35 -8.11
CA SER A 121 -18.38 19.10 -6.96
C SER A 121 -17.25 19.48 -5.99
N LEU A 122 -16.05 18.90 -6.14
CA LEU A 122 -14.86 19.33 -5.39
C LEU A 122 -14.20 20.58 -6.00
N ARG A 123 -14.59 21.04 -7.19
CA ARG A 123 -14.01 22.25 -7.79
C ARG A 123 -14.24 23.45 -6.88
N GLY A 124 -13.18 24.23 -6.65
CA GLY A 124 -13.19 25.40 -5.76
C GLY A 124 -12.92 25.06 -4.29
N LEU A 125 -13.15 23.82 -3.83
CA LEU A 125 -12.81 23.44 -2.46
C LEU A 125 -11.30 23.56 -2.17
N PRO A 126 -10.38 23.11 -3.06
CA PRO A 126 -8.95 23.32 -2.87
C PRO A 126 -8.56 24.80 -2.74
N ASP A 127 -9.15 25.67 -3.57
CA ASP A 127 -8.95 27.12 -3.49
C ASP A 127 -9.37 27.65 -2.11
N THR A 128 -10.61 27.33 -1.69
CA THR A 128 -11.13 27.72 -0.37
C THR A 128 -10.24 27.25 0.77
N LEU A 129 -9.82 25.98 0.77
CA LEU A 129 -8.93 25.42 1.80
C LEU A 129 -7.59 26.14 1.83
N SER A 130 -7.02 26.47 0.66
CA SER A 130 -5.77 27.21 0.54
C SER A 130 -5.89 28.64 1.08
N GLU A 131 -6.95 29.37 0.71
CA GLU A 131 -7.21 30.76 1.14
C GLU A 131 -7.35 30.89 2.66
N ILE A 132 -8.05 29.96 3.31
CA ILE A 132 -8.23 29.94 4.77
C ILE A 132 -7.05 29.26 5.51
N GLY A 133 -6.06 28.77 4.77
CA GLY A 133 -4.86 28.14 5.29
C GLY A 133 -5.10 26.80 6.00
N ILE A 134 -5.96 25.94 5.45
CA ILE A 134 -6.10 24.54 5.84
C ILE A 134 -5.25 23.68 4.88
N LYS A 135 -4.26 22.99 5.44
CA LYS A 135 -3.23 22.18 4.75
C LYS A 135 -3.22 20.72 5.17
N ASN A 136 -3.69 20.38 6.39
CA ASN A 136 -3.70 19.00 6.90
C ASN A 136 -4.87 18.17 6.31
N VAL A 137 -5.08 18.29 5.00
CA VAL A 137 -6.13 17.62 4.26
C VAL A 137 -5.48 16.82 3.12
N LEU A 138 -5.97 15.61 2.91
CA LEU A 138 -5.66 14.81 1.73
C LEU A 138 -6.94 14.38 1.01
N PHE A 139 -6.83 14.01 -0.25
CA PHE A 139 -7.97 13.65 -1.10
C PHE A 139 -7.87 12.21 -1.56
N SER A 140 -9.00 11.53 -1.60
CA SER A 140 -9.13 10.20 -2.19
C SER A 140 -10.52 10.01 -2.79
N LEU A 141 -10.69 8.95 -3.58
CA LEU A 141 -11.93 8.65 -4.26
C LEU A 141 -12.38 7.21 -4.04
N ASP A 142 -13.69 7.03 -3.90
CA ASP A 142 -14.34 5.76 -4.20
C ASP A 142 -14.67 5.72 -5.70
N SER A 143 -13.83 5.02 -6.46
CA SER A 143 -13.80 5.10 -7.91
C SER A 143 -14.08 3.76 -8.57
N LYS A 144 -14.96 3.78 -9.57
CA LYS A 144 -15.17 2.64 -10.50
C LYS A 144 -14.25 2.71 -11.71
N GLU A 145 -13.75 3.90 -12.04
CA GLU A 145 -12.83 4.16 -13.17
C GLU A 145 -11.52 4.79 -12.66
N ILE A 146 -10.75 4.02 -11.88
CA ILE A 146 -9.58 4.48 -11.11
C ILE A 146 -8.68 5.43 -11.91
N LEU A 147 -8.29 5.07 -13.13
CA LEU A 147 -7.38 5.88 -13.94
C LEU A 147 -7.98 7.24 -14.33
N TYR A 148 -9.24 7.27 -14.77
CA TYR A 148 -9.89 8.50 -15.19
C TYR A 148 -10.12 9.43 -14.00
N ASP A 149 -10.71 8.90 -12.93
CA ASP A 149 -11.10 9.67 -11.76
C ASP A 149 -9.89 10.27 -11.05
N TYR A 150 -8.81 9.50 -10.81
CA TYR A 150 -7.63 10.03 -10.15
C TYR A 150 -6.81 10.97 -11.02
N ARG A 151 -6.75 10.78 -12.35
CA ARG A 151 -6.12 11.77 -13.26
C ARG A 151 -6.91 13.08 -13.25
N LYS A 152 -8.24 13.01 -13.20
CA LYS A 152 -9.09 14.19 -13.08
C LYS A 152 -8.91 14.88 -11.72
N LEU A 153 -8.83 14.12 -10.62
CA LEU A 153 -8.50 14.67 -9.30
C LEU A 153 -7.12 15.34 -9.29
N GLY A 154 -6.10 14.69 -9.86
CA GLY A 154 -4.76 15.26 -10.01
C GLY A 154 -4.77 16.57 -10.81
N SER A 155 -5.61 16.67 -11.85
CA SER A 155 -5.81 17.92 -12.59
C SER A 155 -6.44 19.01 -11.73
N ILE A 156 -7.49 18.70 -10.98
CA ILE A 156 -8.15 19.62 -10.03
C ILE A 156 -7.16 20.13 -8.97
N LEU A 157 -6.29 19.25 -8.47
CA LEU A 157 -5.32 19.55 -7.42
C LEU A 157 -3.97 20.07 -7.94
N SER A 158 -3.75 20.15 -9.25
CA SER A 158 -2.43 20.41 -9.87
C SER A 158 -1.72 21.71 -9.45
N ARG A 159 -2.45 22.67 -8.87
CA ARG A 159 -1.92 23.95 -8.37
C ARG A 159 -1.75 23.99 -6.84
N PHE A 160 -2.02 22.88 -6.17
CA PHE A 160 -2.03 22.75 -4.72
C PHE A 160 -1.13 21.61 -4.27
N GLU A 161 -0.69 21.66 -3.01
CA GLU A 161 0.18 20.65 -2.41
C GLU A 161 -0.61 19.63 -1.55
N PHE A 162 -1.89 19.42 -1.87
CA PHE A 162 -2.70 18.45 -1.13
C PHE A 162 -2.35 17.02 -1.55
N PRO A 163 -2.01 16.12 -0.61
CA PRO A 163 -1.70 14.74 -0.95
C PRO A 163 -2.90 14.01 -1.54
N ILE A 164 -2.62 13.09 -2.46
CA ILE A 164 -3.60 12.19 -3.06
C ILE A 164 -3.36 10.78 -2.52
N LEU A 165 -4.36 10.23 -1.83
CA LEU A 165 -4.39 8.81 -1.48
C LEU A 165 -5.10 8.04 -2.60
N LEU A 166 -4.40 7.11 -3.23
CA LEU A 166 -4.96 6.19 -4.22
C LEU A 166 -5.67 5.04 -3.51
N HIS A 167 -6.99 5.07 -3.54
CA HIS A 167 -7.85 4.03 -3.01
C HIS A 167 -8.38 3.11 -4.12
N GLY A 168 -8.35 1.80 -3.86
CA GLY A 168 -9.02 0.79 -4.68
C GLY A 168 -9.68 -0.27 -3.80
N SER A 169 -10.98 -0.48 -4.00
CA SER A 169 -11.77 -1.48 -3.30
C SER A 169 -12.23 -2.56 -4.27
N PHE A 170 -11.94 -3.81 -3.94
CA PHE A 170 -12.12 -4.95 -4.84
C PHE A 170 -12.87 -6.10 -4.16
N SER A 171 -13.44 -7.00 -4.97
CA SER A 171 -14.29 -8.06 -4.45
C SER A 171 -13.48 -9.23 -3.88
N ASN A 172 -12.27 -9.45 -4.40
CA ASN A 172 -11.38 -10.55 -4.03
C ASN A 172 -9.91 -10.22 -4.38
N PRO A 173 -8.93 -11.00 -3.89
CA PRO A 173 -7.51 -10.73 -4.10
C PRO A 173 -7.05 -10.80 -5.56
N GLU A 174 -7.63 -11.67 -6.38
CA GLU A 174 -7.26 -11.80 -7.79
C GLU A 174 -7.67 -10.54 -8.57
N GLU A 175 -8.90 -10.06 -8.36
CA GLU A 175 -9.37 -8.80 -8.91
C GLU A 175 -8.49 -7.63 -8.43
N ALA A 176 -8.18 -7.61 -7.13
CA ALA A 176 -7.31 -6.59 -6.54
C ALA A 176 -5.93 -6.59 -7.21
N LEU A 177 -5.32 -7.74 -7.44
CA LEU A 177 -4.02 -7.87 -8.08
C LEU A 177 -4.02 -7.23 -9.49
N TYR A 178 -4.95 -7.63 -10.35
CA TYR A 178 -4.98 -7.12 -11.73
C TYR A 178 -5.36 -5.64 -11.81
N ASN A 179 -6.45 -5.26 -11.14
CA ASN A 179 -7.00 -3.91 -11.28
C ASN A 179 -6.17 -2.86 -10.52
N SER A 180 -5.55 -3.21 -9.39
CA SER A 180 -4.61 -2.30 -8.73
C SER A 180 -3.30 -2.16 -9.52
N ALA A 181 -2.78 -3.23 -10.11
CA ALA A 181 -1.58 -3.16 -10.96
C ALA A 181 -1.77 -2.23 -12.17
N ILE A 182 -2.93 -2.32 -12.82
CA ILE A 182 -3.26 -1.46 -13.97
C ILE A 182 -3.61 -0.04 -13.52
N GLY A 183 -4.52 0.09 -12.56
CA GLY A 183 -5.06 1.38 -12.12
C GLY A 183 -4.10 2.15 -11.22
N ILE A 184 -3.89 1.65 -10.00
CA ILE A 184 -3.04 2.32 -9.00
C ILE A 184 -1.58 2.30 -9.47
N GLY A 185 -1.08 1.18 -9.98
CA GLY A 185 0.28 1.07 -10.51
C GLY A 185 0.54 2.03 -11.67
N GLY A 186 -0.42 2.19 -12.59
CA GLY A 186 -0.33 3.16 -13.67
C GLY A 186 -0.23 4.61 -13.16
N LEU A 187 -1.07 4.99 -12.20
CA LEU A 187 -1.04 6.33 -11.59
C LEU A 187 0.29 6.61 -10.88
N LEU A 188 0.80 5.64 -10.12
CA LEU A 188 2.09 5.76 -9.45
C LEU A 188 3.25 5.97 -10.44
N ILE A 189 3.22 5.29 -11.59
CA ILE A 189 4.22 5.48 -12.67
C ILE A 189 4.07 6.87 -13.31
N ASP A 190 2.85 7.37 -13.45
CA ASP A 190 2.56 8.73 -13.92
C ASP A 190 2.97 9.82 -12.91
N GLY A 191 3.40 9.44 -11.69
CA GLY A 191 3.75 10.37 -10.62
C GLY A 191 2.53 10.94 -9.88
N ILE A 192 1.37 10.29 -9.97
CA ILE A 192 0.14 10.67 -9.27
C ILE A 192 -0.05 9.74 -8.08
N GLY A 193 -0.15 10.32 -6.87
CA GLY A 193 -0.45 9.60 -5.64
C GLY A 193 0.71 9.60 -4.65
N ASP A 194 0.40 9.96 -3.40
CA ASP A 194 1.34 10.04 -2.28
C ASP A 194 1.17 8.87 -1.31
N LEU A 195 -0.05 8.31 -1.25
CA LEU A 195 -0.40 7.17 -0.42
C LEU A 195 -1.21 6.15 -1.23
N ILE A 196 -1.24 4.90 -0.76
CA ILE A 196 -2.10 3.84 -1.30
C ILE A 196 -2.93 3.18 -0.20
N ARG A 197 -4.16 2.83 -0.54
CA ARG A 197 -5.07 2.00 0.28
C ARG A 197 -5.82 1.02 -0.64
N ILE A 198 -5.38 -0.23 -0.63
CA ILE A 198 -6.07 -1.33 -1.33
C ILE A 198 -6.89 -2.10 -0.29
N SER A 199 -8.13 -2.43 -0.62
CA SER A 199 -9.01 -3.20 0.28
C SER A 199 -9.83 -4.23 -0.47
N THR A 200 -10.21 -5.29 0.23
CA THR A 200 -11.29 -6.19 -0.17
C THR A 200 -12.32 -6.31 0.96
N SER A 201 -13.47 -6.91 0.63
CA SER A 201 -14.56 -7.07 1.59
C SER A 201 -14.33 -8.15 2.66
N LYS A 202 -13.29 -8.98 2.54
CA LYS A 202 -13.10 -10.16 3.40
C LYS A 202 -11.87 -10.03 4.27
N ILE A 203 -12.06 -10.23 5.58
CA ILE A 203 -11.00 -10.16 6.59
C ILE A 203 -9.85 -11.14 6.29
N LYS A 204 -10.16 -12.33 5.79
CA LYS A 204 -9.15 -13.36 5.46
C LYS A 204 -8.18 -12.95 4.34
N ASP A 205 -8.49 -11.89 3.61
CA ASP A 205 -7.68 -11.41 2.49
C ASP A 205 -6.68 -10.32 2.95
N ILE A 206 -6.74 -9.86 4.21
CA ILE A 206 -5.96 -8.70 4.69
C ILE A 206 -4.46 -8.88 4.49
N GLU A 207 -3.89 -10.04 4.85
CA GLU A 207 -2.46 -10.30 4.66
C GLU A 207 -2.05 -10.26 3.18
N GLU A 208 -2.86 -10.86 2.30
CA GLU A 208 -2.59 -10.90 0.86
C GLU A 208 -2.65 -9.50 0.25
N ILE A 209 -3.64 -8.69 0.62
CA ILE A 209 -3.79 -7.30 0.18
C ILE A 209 -2.70 -6.39 0.74
N PHE A 210 -2.28 -6.64 1.98
CA PHE A 210 -1.16 -5.96 2.61
C PHE A 210 0.14 -6.22 1.85
N GLN A 211 0.44 -7.48 1.51
CA GLN A 211 1.58 -7.83 0.68
C GLN A 211 1.46 -7.20 -0.71
N LEU A 212 0.30 -7.31 -1.37
CA LEU A 212 0.05 -6.75 -2.69
C LEU A 212 0.36 -5.25 -2.75
N SER A 213 -0.04 -4.49 -1.73
CA SER A 213 0.22 -3.05 -1.65
C SER A 213 1.72 -2.74 -1.69
N TYR A 214 2.53 -3.51 -0.98
CA TYR A 214 3.99 -3.37 -1.01
C TYR A 214 4.63 -3.89 -2.30
N ASP A 215 4.06 -4.94 -2.89
CA ASP A 215 4.52 -5.49 -4.17
C ASP A 215 4.26 -4.49 -5.32
N LEU A 216 3.16 -3.75 -5.25
CA LEU A 216 2.86 -2.64 -6.16
C LEU A 216 3.89 -1.50 -6.05
N LEU A 217 4.22 -1.08 -4.83
CA LEU A 217 5.25 -0.05 -4.59
C LEU A 217 6.64 -0.50 -5.07
N GLN A 218 6.96 -1.78 -4.94
CA GLN A 218 8.20 -2.35 -5.45
C GLN A 218 8.20 -2.43 -6.98
N GLY A 219 7.08 -2.86 -7.59
CA GLY A 219 6.93 -2.97 -9.04
C GLY A 219 7.02 -1.61 -9.75
N THR A 220 6.46 -0.57 -9.14
CA THR A 220 6.50 0.82 -9.63
C THR A 220 7.82 1.54 -9.33
N ARG A 221 8.76 0.88 -8.65
CA ARG A 221 10.08 1.43 -8.26
C ARG A 221 10.02 2.62 -7.28
N LEU A 222 8.87 2.89 -6.68
CA LEU A 222 8.74 3.95 -5.68
C LEU A 222 9.27 3.54 -4.31
N ARG A 223 9.25 2.23 -3.98
CA ARG A 223 9.82 1.72 -2.73
C ARG A 223 10.33 0.30 -2.86
N LEU A 224 11.59 0.07 -2.51
CA LEU A 224 12.19 -1.27 -2.47
C LEU A 224 11.99 -1.88 -1.08
N THR A 225 11.24 -2.98 -1.00
CA THR A 225 10.82 -3.57 0.27
C THR A 225 11.35 -4.98 0.51
N LYS A 226 11.77 -5.67 -0.55
CA LYS A 226 12.36 -7.00 -0.51
C LYS A 226 13.40 -7.19 -1.62
N THR A 227 14.02 -8.36 -1.65
CA THR A 227 14.92 -8.74 -2.75
C THR A 227 14.16 -8.91 -4.05
N GLU A 228 14.74 -8.42 -5.13
CA GLU A 228 14.23 -8.62 -6.48
C GLU A 228 14.91 -9.83 -7.12
N TYR A 229 14.11 -10.70 -7.76
CA TYR A 229 14.59 -11.89 -8.43
C TYR A 229 14.38 -11.77 -9.92
N ILE A 230 15.47 -11.93 -10.67
CA ILE A 230 15.45 -11.95 -12.13
C ILE A 230 15.72 -13.40 -12.54
N SER A 231 14.82 -14.02 -13.27
CA SER A 231 15.00 -15.41 -13.71
C SER A 231 14.57 -15.58 -15.15
N CYS A 232 15.37 -16.33 -15.92
CA CYS A 232 14.98 -16.72 -17.26
C CYS A 232 13.78 -17.69 -17.21
N PRO A 233 12.91 -17.72 -18.23
CA PRO A 233 12.04 -18.87 -18.41
C PRO A 233 12.90 -20.13 -18.56
N SER A 234 12.48 -21.25 -17.96
CA SER A 234 13.18 -22.52 -18.19
C SER A 234 13.11 -22.88 -19.68
N CYS A 235 14.20 -23.45 -20.23
CA CYS A 235 14.27 -23.87 -21.62
C CYS A 235 15.11 -25.15 -21.75
N GLY A 236 15.23 -25.71 -22.97
CA GLY A 236 16.03 -26.92 -23.20
C GLY A 236 17.54 -26.80 -22.92
N ARG A 237 18.03 -25.59 -22.62
CA ARG A 237 19.42 -25.34 -22.20
C ARG A 237 19.59 -25.31 -20.68
N THR A 238 18.50 -25.37 -19.92
CA THR A 238 18.53 -25.36 -18.46
C THR A 238 19.00 -26.72 -17.95
N LEU A 239 20.11 -26.74 -17.20
CA LEU A 239 20.78 -27.98 -16.78
C LEU A 239 20.55 -28.33 -15.31
N PHE A 240 19.59 -27.68 -14.67
CA PHE A 240 19.19 -27.92 -13.29
C PHE A 240 17.73 -27.54 -13.05
N ASP A 241 17.17 -27.96 -11.91
CA ASP A 241 15.83 -27.49 -11.53
C ASP A 241 15.88 -26.01 -11.14
N LEU A 242 15.56 -25.16 -12.12
CA LEU A 242 15.54 -23.72 -11.98
C LEU A 242 14.47 -23.26 -10.99
N GLN A 243 13.31 -23.92 -10.97
CA GLN A 243 12.19 -23.53 -10.11
C GLN A 243 12.54 -23.81 -8.65
N GLU A 244 12.95 -25.04 -8.34
CA GLU A 244 13.33 -25.44 -6.98
C GLU A 244 14.53 -24.64 -6.47
N THR A 245 15.55 -24.44 -7.32
CA THR A 245 16.73 -23.65 -6.96
C THR A 245 16.36 -22.20 -6.69
N THR A 246 15.51 -21.59 -7.53
CA THR A 246 15.03 -20.22 -7.31
C THR A 246 14.25 -20.11 -6.00
N ALA A 247 13.37 -21.06 -5.71
CA ALA A 247 12.63 -21.09 -4.44
C ALA A 247 13.56 -21.20 -3.23
N ARG A 248 14.59 -22.06 -3.29
CA ARG A 248 15.60 -22.21 -2.23
C ARG A 248 16.49 -20.98 -2.03
N ILE A 249 16.74 -20.23 -3.09
CA ILE A 249 17.46 -18.95 -2.99
C ILE A 249 16.51 -17.92 -2.35
N LYS A 250 15.29 -17.78 -2.88
CA LYS A 250 14.25 -16.88 -2.35
C LYS A 250 14.03 -17.04 -0.85
N SER A 251 13.91 -18.28 -0.36
CA SER A 251 13.68 -18.55 1.06
C SER A 251 14.82 -18.12 1.98
N ARG A 252 16.04 -18.01 1.47
CA ARG A 252 17.21 -17.58 2.25
C ARG A 252 17.53 -16.11 2.09
N THR A 253 17.20 -15.52 0.94
CA THR A 253 17.65 -14.16 0.61
C THR A 253 16.54 -13.14 0.50
N GLY A 254 15.25 -13.52 0.55
CA GLY A 254 14.11 -12.60 0.28
C GLY A 254 14.05 -11.34 1.14
N HIS A 255 14.61 -11.38 2.34
CA HIS A 255 14.66 -10.27 3.28
C HIS A 255 15.69 -9.17 2.92
N LEU A 256 16.57 -9.40 1.95
CA LEU A 256 17.62 -8.45 1.57
C LEU A 256 17.05 -7.30 0.73
N LYS A 257 16.61 -6.23 1.41
CA LYS A 257 16.05 -5.04 0.78
C LYS A 257 17.03 -4.39 -0.20
N GLY A 258 16.54 -4.04 -1.38
CA GLY A 258 17.33 -3.33 -2.40
C GLY A 258 18.36 -4.18 -3.15
N VAL A 259 18.41 -5.49 -2.89
CA VAL A 259 19.32 -6.41 -3.59
C VAL A 259 18.60 -7.07 -4.77
N LYS A 260 19.27 -7.16 -5.92
CA LYS A 260 18.83 -7.87 -7.12
C LYS A 260 19.62 -9.16 -7.29
N ILE A 261 18.93 -10.29 -7.34
CA ILE A 261 19.53 -11.61 -7.51
C ILE A 261 19.01 -12.26 -8.79
N ALA A 262 19.92 -12.56 -9.71
CA ALA A 262 19.62 -13.29 -10.93
C ALA A 262 19.79 -14.80 -10.74
N VAL A 263 18.83 -15.60 -11.21
CA VAL A 263 18.93 -17.07 -11.26
C VAL A 263 18.68 -17.53 -12.70
N MET A 264 19.73 -17.96 -13.38
CA MET A 264 19.72 -18.21 -14.82
C MET A 264 20.04 -19.68 -15.13
N GLY A 265 19.24 -20.27 -16.00
CA GLY A 265 19.33 -21.70 -16.34
C GLY A 265 20.57 -22.09 -17.14
N CYS A 266 21.16 -21.16 -17.90
CA CYS A 266 22.29 -21.44 -18.78
C CYS A 266 23.29 -20.28 -18.88
N ILE A 267 24.53 -20.60 -19.27
CA ILE A 267 25.63 -19.64 -19.41
C ILE A 267 25.54 -18.79 -20.67
N VAL A 268 24.69 -19.19 -21.62
CA VAL A 268 24.61 -18.56 -22.94
C VAL A 268 23.98 -17.17 -22.82
N ASN A 269 22.73 -17.10 -22.38
CA ASN A 269 22.04 -15.82 -22.19
C ASN A 269 22.18 -15.30 -20.76
N GLY A 270 22.47 -16.17 -19.80
CA GLY A 270 22.47 -15.84 -18.37
C GLY A 270 23.27 -14.58 -18.01
N PRO A 271 24.56 -14.45 -18.40
CA PRO A 271 25.36 -13.27 -18.11
C PRO A 271 24.80 -11.96 -18.67
N GLY A 272 24.14 -12.01 -19.83
CA GLY A 272 23.49 -10.83 -20.44
C GLY A 272 22.19 -10.46 -19.73
N GLU A 273 21.32 -11.44 -19.48
CA GLU A 273 20.04 -11.24 -18.78
C GLU A 273 20.21 -10.77 -17.33
N MET A 274 21.37 -11.03 -16.72
CA MET A 274 21.68 -10.60 -15.35
C MET A 274 22.52 -9.32 -15.25
N ALA A 275 22.70 -8.57 -16.34
CA ALA A 275 23.65 -7.44 -16.39
C ALA A 275 23.39 -6.37 -15.31
N ASP A 276 22.13 -6.21 -14.88
CA ASP A 276 21.68 -5.25 -13.88
C ASP A 276 21.46 -5.85 -12.48
N ALA A 277 21.88 -7.11 -12.26
CA ALA A 277 21.78 -7.79 -10.97
C ALA A 277 23.04 -7.62 -10.12
N ASP A 278 22.87 -7.51 -8.80
CA ASP A 278 23.97 -7.44 -7.84
C ASP A 278 24.67 -8.79 -7.69
N PHE A 279 23.89 -9.87 -7.76
CA PHE A 279 24.39 -11.25 -7.66
C PHE A 279 23.76 -12.14 -8.71
N GLY A 280 24.51 -13.15 -9.16
CA GLY A 280 24.04 -14.11 -10.16
C GLY A 280 24.35 -15.56 -9.80
N TYR A 281 23.37 -16.42 -10.02
CA TYR A 281 23.48 -17.88 -10.01
C TYR A 281 23.20 -18.39 -11.42
N VAL A 282 24.24 -18.80 -12.15
CA VAL A 282 24.12 -19.13 -13.58
C VAL A 282 24.56 -20.55 -13.85
N GLY A 283 23.70 -21.35 -14.48
CA GLY A 283 24.02 -22.70 -14.93
C GLY A 283 25.19 -22.71 -15.91
N ALA A 284 26.23 -23.49 -15.63
CA ALA A 284 27.46 -23.52 -16.43
C ALA A 284 27.71 -24.84 -17.17
N GLY A 285 26.94 -25.86 -16.82
CA GLY A 285 27.10 -27.23 -17.30
C GLY A 285 26.40 -28.19 -16.34
N PRO A 286 26.32 -29.49 -16.66
CA PRO A 286 25.71 -30.48 -15.77
C PRO A 286 26.38 -30.46 -14.39
N GLY A 287 25.58 -30.25 -13.34
CA GLY A 287 26.05 -30.19 -11.95
C GLY A 287 27.01 -29.03 -11.64
N LYS A 288 27.09 -27.99 -12.48
CA LYS A 288 28.03 -26.86 -12.31
C LYS A 288 27.32 -25.53 -12.45
N VAL A 289 27.65 -24.61 -11.54
CA VAL A 289 27.12 -23.24 -11.54
C VAL A 289 28.25 -22.23 -11.38
N HIS A 290 28.08 -21.08 -12.00
CA HIS A 290 28.91 -19.90 -11.79
C HIS A 290 28.18 -18.93 -10.88
N LEU A 291 28.90 -18.42 -9.90
CA LEU A 291 28.45 -17.31 -9.08
C LEU A 291 29.04 -16.01 -9.60
N TYR A 292 28.24 -14.96 -9.55
CA TYR A 292 28.60 -13.62 -10.00
C TYR A 292 28.32 -12.59 -8.91
N ARG A 293 29.16 -11.56 -8.83
CA ARG A 293 28.94 -10.31 -8.09
C ARG A 293 29.05 -9.16 -9.08
N GLY A 294 27.93 -8.51 -9.39
CA GLY A 294 27.79 -7.70 -10.60
C GLY A 294 28.18 -8.50 -11.83
N LYS A 295 29.03 -7.93 -12.68
CA LYS A 295 29.55 -8.60 -13.90
C LYS A 295 30.76 -9.51 -13.63
N ASN A 296 31.32 -9.45 -12.42
CA ASN A 296 32.52 -10.20 -12.08
C ASN A 296 32.15 -11.61 -11.63
N ARG A 297 32.68 -12.59 -12.35
CA ARG A 297 32.56 -14.00 -11.99
C ARG A 297 33.43 -14.29 -10.78
N SER A 298 32.80 -14.65 -9.66
CA SER A 298 33.49 -14.82 -8.38
C SER A 298 34.00 -16.24 -8.15
N GLU A 299 33.31 -17.29 -8.62
CA GLU A 299 33.73 -18.69 -8.36
C GLU A 299 33.05 -19.75 -9.26
N LYS A 300 33.70 -20.92 -9.43
CA LYS A 300 33.09 -22.16 -9.95
C LYS A 300 32.69 -23.03 -8.76
N ARG A 301 31.40 -23.40 -8.63
CA ARG A 301 30.98 -24.35 -7.59
C ARG A 301 30.23 -25.55 -8.18
N PRO A 302 30.44 -26.76 -7.63
CA PRO A 302 29.55 -27.89 -7.90
C PRO A 302 28.17 -27.57 -7.35
N GLN A 303 27.14 -27.92 -8.11
CA GLN A 303 25.77 -27.78 -7.68
C GLN A 303 25.50 -28.83 -6.58
N ARG A 304 25.27 -28.37 -5.36
CA ARG A 304 24.90 -29.26 -4.25
C ARG A 304 23.41 -29.57 -4.32
N ASN A 305 23.07 -30.68 -4.97
CA ASN A 305 21.80 -31.38 -4.75
C ASN A 305 21.99 -32.23 -3.49
N ARG A 306 21.67 -31.66 -2.32
CA ARG A 306 21.39 -32.50 -1.15
C ARG A 306 19.89 -32.77 -1.21
N GLY A 307 19.53 -34.00 -1.59
CA GLY A 307 18.21 -34.55 -1.33
C GLY A 307 17.97 -34.71 0.17
#